data_AF-A0A5K0Z146-F1
#
_entry.id   AF-A0A5K0Z146-F1
#
_cell.length_a   1.000
_cell.length_b   1.000
_cell.length_c   1.000
_cell.angle_alpha   90.00
_cell.angle_beta   90.00
_cell.angle_gamma   90.00
#
_symmetry.space_group_name_H-M   'P 1'
#
loop_
_entity.id
_entity.type
_entity.pdbx_description
1 polymer ?
#
loop_
_entity_poly.entity_id
_entity_poly.type
_entity_poly.pdbx_seq_one_letter_code
_entity_poly.pdbx_strand_id
1 'polypeptide(L)' 'PKYRIFTSFIMPIAHIVEWTYKLLAPCGLDVPPFTCARIKHIIFDETFNCTRAKKLLGYSPIVSLK' A
#
# COMPACT_ATOMS: atom_id res chain seq x y z
N PRO A 1 -13.67 4.42 -5.06
CA PRO A 1 -13.22 5.83 -4.96
C PRO A 1 -13.26 6.47 -3.54
N LYS A 2 -13.44 5.70 -2.45
CA LYS A 2 -13.42 6.24 -1.06
C LYS A 2 -12.00 6.39 -0.47
N TYR A 3 -11.02 5.67 -1.00
CA TYR A 3 -9.64 5.63 -0.51
C TYR A 3 -8.73 6.75 -1.06
N ARG A 4 -9.17 7.51 -2.07
CA ARG A 4 -8.34 8.53 -2.74
C ARG A 4 -8.01 9.72 -1.82
N ILE A 5 -8.94 10.08 -0.94
CA ILE A 5 -8.75 11.14 0.07
C ILE A 5 -7.76 10.66 1.13
N PHE A 6 -7.89 9.41 1.57
CA PHE A 6 -7.00 8.77 2.54
C PHE A 6 -5.53 8.74 2.06
N THR A 7 -5.30 8.45 0.78
CA THR A 7 -3.95 8.52 0.18
C THR A 7 -3.33 9.92 0.25
N SER A 8 -4.11 10.99 0.12
CA SER A 8 -3.57 12.36 0.15
C SER A 8 -3.08 12.78 1.53
N PHE A 9 -3.70 12.27 2.59
CA PHE A 9 -3.29 12.55 3.98
C PHE A 9 -2.22 11.59 4.48
N ILE A 10 -2.21 10.34 4.03
CA ILE A 10 -1.25 9.36 4.53
C ILE A 10 0.11 9.45 3.82
N MET A 11 0.15 9.85 2.55
CA MET A 11 1.41 10.06 1.85
C MET A 11 2.36 11.06 2.56
N PRO A 12 1.91 12.25 3.02
CA PRO A 12 2.80 13.15 3.75
C PRO A 12 3.21 12.59 5.11
N ILE A 13 2.32 11.87 5.82
CA ILE A 13 2.66 11.21 7.09
C ILE A 13 3.76 10.16 6.88
N ALA A 14 3.64 9.35 5.82
CA ALA A 14 4.65 8.36 5.47
C ALA A 14 6.02 8.99 5.18
N HIS A 15 6.06 10.15 4.50
CA HIS A 15 7.29 10.88 4.25
C HIS A 15 7.93 11.46 5.51
N ILE A 16 7.12 12.01 6.43
CA ILE A 16 7.62 12.50 7.72
C ILE A 16 8.27 11.36 8.50
N VAL A 17 7.60 10.20 8.55
CA VAL A 17 8.14 9.00 9.20
C VAL A 17 9.43 8.55 8.51
N GLU A 18 9.45 8.44 7.18
CA GLU A 18 10.68 8.04 6.47
C GLU A 18 11.85 9.01 6.72
N TRP A 19 11.59 10.31 6.83
CA TRP A 19 12.59 11.31 7.18
C TRP A 19 13.12 11.16 8.60
N THR A 20 12.25 10.94 9.59
CA THR A 20 12.69 10.74 10.97
C THR A 20 13.54 9.47 11.10
N TYR A 21 13.15 8.40 10.42
CA TYR A 21 13.95 7.16 10.39
C TYR A 21 15.26 7.32 9.63
N LYS A 22 15.33 8.13 8.56
CA LYS A 22 16.62 8.44 7.90
C LYS A 22 17.54 9.26 8.80
N LEU A 23 16.98 10.19 9.57
CA LEU A 23 17.74 10.96 10.56
C LEU A 23 18.29 10.07 11.69
N LEU A 24 17.51 9.05 12.07
CA LEU A 24 17.86 8.07 13.10
C LEU A 24 18.58 6.82 12.55
N ALA A 25 18.75 6.70 11.23
CA ALA A 25 19.43 5.57 10.60
C ALA A 25 20.89 5.40 11.07
N PRO A 26 21.67 6.47 11.34
CA PRO A 26 22.99 6.35 11.95
C PRO A 26 22.97 5.75 13.37
N CYS A 27 21.82 5.75 14.05
CA CYS A 27 21.65 5.19 15.39
C CYS A 27 21.37 3.68 15.39
N GLY A 28 21.42 3.00 14.24
CA GLY A 28 21.28 1.54 14.15
C GLY A 28 19.84 1.02 14.30
N LEU A 29 18.83 1.86 14.07
CA LEU A 29 17.43 1.41 14.02
C LEU A 29 17.14 0.67 12.71
N ASP A 30 16.56 -0.52 12.83
CA ASP A 30 16.06 -1.29 11.70
C ASP A 30 14.98 -0.52 10.93
N VAL A 31 14.99 -0.69 9.61
CA VAL A 31 14.06 0.01 8.71
C VAL A 31 12.61 -0.33 9.07
N PRO A 32 11.75 0.67 9.31
CA PRO A 32 10.40 0.42 9.77
C PRO A 32 9.54 -0.24 8.68
N PRO A 33 8.50 -0.99 9.08
CA PRO A 33 7.53 -1.58 8.15
C PRO A 33 6.66 -0.54 7.41
N PHE A 34 6.78 0.73 7.77
CA PHE A 34 6.02 1.89 7.28
C PHE A 34 6.71 2.59 6.10
N THR A 35 7.21 1.83 5.12
CA THR A 35 7.64 2.44 3.85
C THR A 35 6.41 2.87 3.05
N CYS A 36 6.51 3.99 2.32
CA CYS A 36 5.43 4.49 1.45
C CYS A 36 4.80 3.39 0.57
N ALA A 37 5.59 2.46 0.03
CA ALA A 37 5.10 1.35 -0.78
C ALA A 37 4.22 0.35 0.01
N ARG A 38 4.65 -0.03 1.22
CA ARG A 38 3.89 -0.93 2.11
C ARG A 38 2.61 -0.26 2.59
N ILE A 39 2.68 1.01 2.94
CA ILE A 39 1.52 1.80 3.35
C ILE A 39 0.50 1.93 2.21
N LYS A 40 0.96 2.18 0.98
CA LYS A 40 0.10 2.18 -0.21
C LYS A 40 -0.60 0.84 -0.41
N HIS A 41 0.11 -0.27 -0.27
CA HIS A 41 -0.49 -1.62 -0.37
C HIS A 41 -1.50 -1.90 0.75
N ILE A 42 -1.25 -1.44 1.98
CA ILE A 42 -2.15 -1.69 3.13
C ILE A 42 -3.43 -0.85 3.02
N ILE A 43 -3.31 0.42 2.63
CA ILE A 43 -4.45 1.34 2.52
C ILE A 43 -5.24 1.06 1.27
N PHE A 44 -4.50 0.85 0.19
CA PHE A 44 -5.04 0.58 -1.12
C PHE A 44 -4.90 -0.93 -1.30
N ASP A 45 -5.90 -1.65 -0.78
CA ASP A 45 -6.09 -3.06 -1.05
C ASP A 45 -6.48 -3.22 -2.55
N GLU A 46 -5.58 -2.85 -3.45
CA GLU A 46 -5.57 -3.24 -4.87
C GLU A 46 -5.16 -4.71 -4.96
N THR A 47 -5.73 -5.53 -4.09
CA THR A 47 -5.77 -6.96 -4.34
C THR A 47 -6.67 -7.18 -5.54
N PHE A 48 -6.19 -8.02 -6.44
CA PHE A 48 -6.90 -8.38 -7.65
C PHE A 48 -8.22 -9.07 -7.28
N ASN A 49 -9.33 -8.35 -7.42
CA ASN A 49 -10.65 -8.89 -7.13
C ASN A 49 -11.18 -9.65 -8.36
N CYS A 50 -11.15 -10.98 -8.31
CA CYS A 50 -11.61 -11.83 -9.41
C CYS A 50 -13.07 -11.60 -9.79
N THR A 51 -13.93 -11.26 -8.84
CA THR A 51 -15.35 -10.96 -9.08
C THR A 51 -15.50 -9.68 -9.92
N ARG A 52 -14.71 -8.64 -9.59
CA ARG A 52 -14.67 -7.39 -10.36
C ARG A 52 -14.03 -7.59 -11.74
N ALA A 53 -12.96 -8.37 -11.82
CA ALA A 53 -12.28 -8.69 -13.08
C ALA A 53 -13.18 -9.49 -14.04
N LYS A 54 -13.92 -10.48 -13.53
CA LYS A 54 -14.90 -11.22 -14.33
C LYS A 54 -16.00 -10.30 -14.85
N LYS A 55 -16.47 -9.37 -14.03
CA LYS A 55 -17.55 -8.44 -14.40
C LYS A 55 -17.11 -7.39 -15.43
N LEU A 56 -15.89 -6.87 -15.34
CA LEU A 56 -15.41 -5.78 -16.19
C LEU A 56 -14.57 -6.24 -17.39
N LEU A 57 -13.86 -7.35 -17.26
CA LEU A 57 -12.89 -7.84 -18.25
C LEU A 57 -13.23 -9.24 -18.77
N GLY A 58 -14.29 -9.89 -18.27
CA GLY A 58 -14.64 -11.27 -18.64
C GLY A 58 -13.62 -12.32 -18.18
N TYR A 59 -12.60 -11.90 -17.42
CA TYR A 59 -11.51 -12.76 -17.00
C TYR A 59 -11.88 -13.58 -15.77
N SER A 60 -11.75 -14.90 -15.88
CA SER A 60 -11.77 -15.82 -14.74
C SER A 60 -10.34 -16.32 -14.53
N PRO A 61 -9.79 -16.26 -13.30
CA PRO A 61 -8.45 -16.75 -13.05
C PRO A 61 -8.36 -18.26 -13.34
N ILE A 62 -7.28 -18.66 -13.99
CA ILE A 62 -6.98 -20.07 -14.33
C ILE A 62 -6.70 -20.87 -13.06
N VAL A 63 -6.21 -20.21 -12.01
CA VAL A 63 -5.91 -20.78 -10.70
C VAL A 63 -6.86 -20.20 -9.66
N SER A 64 -7.49 -21.05 -8.85
CA SER A 64 -8.35 -20.61 -7.76
C SER A 64 -7.52 -19.91 -6.69
N LEU A 65 -7.74 -18.62 -6.50
CA LEU A 65 -7.25 -17.90 -5.32
C LEU A 65 -8.11 -18.34 -4.13
N LYS A 66 -7.54 -19.16 -3.24
CA LYS A 66 -8.19 -19.66 -2.02
C LYS A 66 -8.06 -18.63 -0.90
#